data_AF-A0A519P157-F1
#
_entry.id   AF-A0A519P157-F1
#
_cell.length_a   1.000
_cell.length_b   1.000
_cell.length_c   1.000
_cell.angle_alpha   90.00
_cell.angle_beta   90.00
_cell.angle_gamma   90.00
#
_symmetry.space_group_name_H-M   'P 1'
#
loop_
_entity.id
_entity.type
_entity.pdbx_description
1 polymer ?
#
loop_
_entity_poly.entity_id
_entity_poly.type
_entity_poly.pdbx_seq_one_letter_code
_entity_poly.pdbx_strand_id
1 'polypeptide(L)'
;MRPQPRFAVLATAARRSVREIERAGRLIEILAPEDWSDARAEAWVDWAALEGLPLDGDDLISDAAHAFAARQCSDEIMAAELAATLRLGLATPASPRLVAAADALTLSDPAAGRLLQAETARRRAQRLAAGAVDAVAGALAAVSEAVSRCEGPPGDCADPAHNPALARAALTARRAGASDADILRAV
;
A
#
# COMPACT_ATOMS: atom_id res chain seq x y z
N MET A 1 -11.11 -21.15 -31.87
CA MET A 1 -10.15 -20.32 -32.65
C MET A 1 -8.77 -20.55 -32.05
N ARG A 2 -7.79 -21.03 -32.82
CA ARG A 2 -6.40 -21.04 -32.36
C ARG A 2 -5.91 -19.58 -32.38
N PRO A 3 -5.42 -19.00 -31.27
CA PRO A 3 -4.77 -17.70 -31.34
C PRO A 3 -3.54 -17.83 -32.25
N GLN A 4 -3.44 -17.00 -33.28
CA GLN A 4 -2.17 -16.83 -33.97
C GLN A 4 -1.23 -16.14 -32.97
N PRO A 5 0.00 -16.63 -32.76
CA PRO A 5 0.90 -16.06 -31.76
C PRO A 5 1.26 -14.64 -32.19
N ARG A 6 0.63 -13.66 -31.54
CA ARG A 6 0.76 -12.24 -31.89
C ARG A 6 1.12 -11.45 -30.65
N PHE A 7 0.45 -11.70 -29.53
CA PHE A 7 0.68 -10.91 -28.33
C PHE A 7 1.88 -11.41 -27.55
N ALA A 8 2.10 -12.73 -27.44
CA ALA A 8 3.22 -13.25 -26.67
C ALA A 8 4.58 -12.77 -27.23
N VAL A 9 4.72 -12.75 -28.55
CA VAL A 9 5.92 -12.23 -29.22
C VAL A 9 6.10 -10.74 -28.95
N LEU A 10 5.02 -9.95 -29.06
CA LEU A 10 5.07 -8.51 -28.81
C LEU A 10 5.36 -8.17 -27.33
N ALA A 11 4.80 -8.94 -26.39
CA ALA A 11 5.01 -8.74 -24.96
C ALA A 11 6.45 -9.07 -24.50
N THR A 12 7.15 -9.95 -25.23
CA THR A 12 8.57 -10.21 -25.04
C THR A 12 9.43 -9.09 -25.62
N ALA A 13 9.01 -8.50 -26.75
CA ALA A 13 9.75 -7.42 -27.41
C ALA A 13 9.50 -6.03 -26.78
N ALA A 14 8.45 -5.87 -25.97
CA ALA A 14 8.12 -4.60 -25.32
C ALA A 14 9.22 -4.16 -24.36
N ARG A 15 9.63 -2.89 -24.45
CA ARG A 15 10.64 -2.32 -23.53
C ARG A 15 10.03 -2.10 -22.15
N ARG A 16 10.79 -2.48 -21.13
CA ARG A 16 10.37 -2.44 -19.74
C ARG A 16 11.54 -1.97 -18.89
N SER A 17 11.23 -1.21 -17.86
CA SER A 17 12.22 -0.68 -16.92
C SER A 17 11.76 -0.88 -15.48
N VAL A 18 12.73 -1.02 -14.59
CA VAL A 18 12.47 -1.01 -13.14
C VAL A 18 12.12 0.40 -12.73
N ARG A 19 11.06 0.55 -11.95
CA ARG A 19 10.57 1.83 -11.42
C ARG A 19 10.11 1.68 -9.99
N GLU A 20 10.36 2.71 -9.19
CA GLU A 20 9.81 2.82 -7.83
C GLU A 20 8.40 3.43 -7.90
N ILE A 21 7.45 2.81 -7.20
CA ILE A 21 6.09 3.33 -7.05
C ILE A 21 5.72 3.48 -5.57
N GLU A 22 4.98 4.53 -5.25
CA GLU A 22 4.48 4.77 -3.91
C GLU A 22 3.23 3.94 -3.62
N ARG A 23 3.24 3.22 -2.50
CA ARG A 23 2.12 2.44 -1.97
C ARG A 23 1.77 2.94 -0.58
N ALA A 24 0.73 2.39 0.04
CA ALA A 24 0.25 2.78 1.37
C ALA A 24 1.33 2.65 2.46
N GLY A 25 2.19 3.66 2.58
CA GLY A 25 3.28 3.75 3.54
C GLY A 25 4.63 3.13 3.11
N ARG A 26 4.81 2.72 1.85
CA ARG A 26 6.08 2.14 1.37
C ARG A 26 6.32 2.41 -0.11
N LEU A 27 7.59 2.47 -0.50
CA LEU A 27 8.01 2.39 -1.91
C LEU A 27 8.20 0.92 -2.28
N ILE A 28 7.78 0.51 -3.47
CA ILE A 28 8.10 -0.80 -4.04
C ILE A 28 8.71 -0.62 -5.43
N GLU A 29 9.64 -1.49 -5.79
CA GLU A 29 10.17 -1.56 -7.14
C GLU A 29 9.34 -2.53 -7.99
N ILE A 30 9.04 -2.13 -9.23
CA ILE A 30 8.31 -2.97 -10.19
C ILE A 30 8.95 -2.90 -11.58
N LEU A 31 8.90 -3.99 -12.32
CA LEU A 31 9.24 -4.02 -13.75
C LEU A 31 8.00 -3.74 -14.59
N ALA A 32 7.93 -2.56 -15.22
CA ALA A 32 6.75 -2.14 -15.99
C ALA A 32 7.11 -1.68 -17.41
N PRO A 33 6.18 -1.76 -18.38
CA PRO A 33 6.38 -1.16 -19.71
C PRO A 33 6.75 0.32 -19.62
N GLU A 34 7.73 0.76 -20.43
CA GLU A 34 8.24 2.14 -20.38
C GLU A 34 7.18 3.20 -20.71
N ASP A 35 6.15 2.83 -21.49
CA ASP A 35 5.07 3.69 -21.94
C ASP A 35 3.91 3.80 -20.94
N TRP A 36 3.94 3.05 -19.83
CA TRP A 36 2.92 3.16 -18.79
C TRP A 36 3.21 4.32 -17.85
N SER A 37 2.19 5.12 -17.54
CA SER A 37 2.26 6.06 -16.41
C SER A 37 2.33 5.33 -15.07
N ASP A 38 2.85 5.99 -14.05
CA ASP A 38 2.93 5.42 -12.69
C ASP A 38 1.54 5.07 -12.16
N ALA A 39 0.55 5.93 -12.39
CA ALA A 39 -0.85 5.67 -12.04
C ALA A 39 -1.40 4.38 -12.69
N ARG A 40 -0.98 4.06 -13.92
CA ARG A 40 -1.39 2.81 -14.58
C ARG A 40 -0.70 1.60 -13.95
N ALA A 41 0.59 1.72 -13.62
CA ALA A 41 1.34 0.66 -12.98
C ALA A 41 0.81 0.38 -11.56
N GLU A 42 0.51 1.43 -10.79
CA GLU A 42 -0.15 1.34 -9.47
C GLU A 42 -1.51 0.65 -9.56
N ALA A 43 -2.35 1.03 -10.53
CA ALA A 43 -3.65 0.40 -10.74
C ALA A 43 -3.55 -1.09 -11.06
N TRP A 44 -2.52 -1.52 -11.79
CA TRP A 44 -2.24 -2.93 -12.05
C TRP A 44 -1.87 -3.70 -10.78
N VAL A 45 -1.04 -3.12 -9.92
CA VAL A 45 -0.68 -3.71 -8.64
C VAL A 45 -1.88 -3.78 -7.69
N ASP A 46 -2.74 -2.75 -7.68
CA ASP A 46 -4.01 -2.76 -6.93
C ASP A 46 -4.95 -3.87 -7.39
N TRP A 47 -5.09 -4.03 -8.70
CA TRP A 47 -5.88 -5.10 -9.28
C TRP A 47 -5.34 -6.49 -8.88
N ALA A 48 -4.03 -6.71 -8.99
CA ALA A 48 -3.41 -7.98 -8.64
C ALA A 48 -3.59 -8.32 -7.15
N ALA A 49 -3.49 -7.32 -6.27
CA ALA A 49 -3.78 -7.46 -4.84
C ALA A 49 -5.25 -7.85 -4.58
N LEU A 50 -6.19 -7.20 -5.27
CA LEU A 50 -7.62 -7.45 -5.12
C LEU A 50 -8.01 -8.87 -5.54
N GLU A 51 -7.38 -9.39 -6.59
CA GLU A 51 -7.62 -10.74 -7.14
C GLU A 51 -6.84 -11.86 -6.40
N GLY A 52 -6.06 -11.50 -5.38
CA GLY A 52 -5.22 -12.44 -4.65
C GLY A 52 -4.20 -13.14 -5.57
N LEU A 53 -3.55 -12.35 -6.44
CA LEU A 53 -2.50 -12.80 -7.34
C LEU A 53 -1.12 -12.57 -6.70
N PRO A 54 -0.05 -13.24 -7.18
CA PRO A 54 1.30 -13.07 -6.66
C PRO A 54 1.77 -11.60 -6.73
N LEU A 55 2.39 -11.12 -5.65
CA LEU A 55 2.91 -9.75 -5.52
C LEU A 55 4.35 -9.71 -4.97
N ASP A 56 4.99 -10.85 -4.86
CA ASP A 56 6.28 -11.08 -4.19
C ASP A 56 7.41 -11.44 -5.16
N GLY A 57 7.10 -11.64 -6.45
CA GLY A 57 8.09 -11.91 -7.50
C GLY A 57 8.76 -10.65 -8.06
N ASP A 58 9.95 -10.85 -8.66
CA ASP A 58 10.76 -9.79 -9.29
C ASP A 58 10.04 -9.12 -10.48
N ASP A 59 9.12 -9.84 -11.13
CA ASP A 59 8.29 -9.36 -12.24
C ASP A 59 6.80 -9.51 -11.92
N LEU A 60 6.38 -8.80 -10.88
CA LEU A 60 5.01 -8.81 -10.35
C LEU A 60 3.92 -8.68 -11.43
N ILE A 61 4.09 -7.76 -12.39
CA ILE A 61 3.08 -7.54 -13.45
C ILE A 61 2.97 -8.79 -14.34
N SER A 62 4.09 -9.40 -14.71
CA SER A 62 4.10 -10.62 -15.50
C SER A 62 3.52 -11.79 -14.73
N ASP A 63 3.96 -11.98 -13.49
CA ASP A 63 3.56 -13.11 -12.66
C ASP A 63 2.06 -13.09 -12.37
N ALA A 64 1.52 -11.91 -12.02
CA ALA A 64 0.08 -11.72 -11.85
C ALA A 64 -0.71 -11.98 -13.15
N ALA A 65 -0.21 -11.52 -14.30
CA ALA A 65 -0.86 -11.74 -15.59
C ALA A 65 -0.90 -13.23 -15.96
N HIS A 66 0.19 -13.97 -15.76
CA HIS A 66 0.25 -15.41 -16.02
C HIS A 66 -0.64 -16.20 -15.06
N ALA A 67 -0.58 -15.90 -13.76
CA ALA A 67 -1.42 -16.54 -12.77
C ALA A 67 -2.92 -16.32 -13.04
N PHE A 68 -3.31 -15.09 -13.41
CA PHE A 68 -4.68 -14.81 -13.81
C PHE A 68 -5.08 -15.58 -15.08
N ALA A 69 -4.26 -15.54 -16.13
CA ALA A 69 -4.59 -16.19 -17.39
C ALA A 69 -4.73 -17.72 -17.24
N ALA A 70 -3.87 -18.35 -16.44
CA ALA A 70 -3.94 -19.78 -16.13
C ALA A 70 -5.23 -20.16 -15.38
N ARG A 71 -5.81 -19.25 -14.58
CA ARG A 71 -7.12 -19.48 -13.94
C ARG A 71 -8.27 -19.46 -14.95
N GLN A 72 -8.14 -18.71 -16.04
CA GLN A 72 -9.23 -18.50 -17.01
C GLN A 72 -9.25 -19.50 -18.16
N CYS A 73 -8.09 -20.05 -18.52
CA CYS A 73 -8.00 -21.06 -19.58
C CYS A 73 -6.96 -22.13 -19.26
N SER A 74 -7.33 -23.39 -19.51
CA SER A 74 -6.46 -24.55 -19.31
C SER A 74 -5.47 -24.79 -20.46
N ASP A 75 -5.67 -24.15 -21.61
CA ASP A 75 -4.74 -24.22 -22.75
C ASP A 75 -3.58 -23.26 -22.52
N GLU A 76 -2.36 -23.80 -22.41
CA GLU A 76 -1.16 -23.02 -22.09
C GLU A 76 -0.83 -21.94 -23.14
N ILE A 77 -1.07 -22.22 -24.42
CA ILE A 77 -0.82 -21.26 -25.50
C ILE A 77 -1.81 -20.11 -25.39
N MET A 78 -3.08 -20.42 -25.12
CA MET A 78 -4.10 -19.41 -24.91
C MET A 78 -3.85 -18.59 -23.64
N ALA A 79 -3.37 -19.24 -22.57
CA ALA A 79 -3.02 -18.56 -21.32
C ALA A 79 -1.85 -17.59 -21.53
N ALA A 80 -0.82 -18.01 -22.28
CA ALA A 80 0.30 -17.15 -22.63
C ALA A 80 -0.13 -15.93 -23.46
N GLU A 81 -0.99 -16.12 -24.46
CA GLU A 81 -1.51 -15.01 -25.28
C GLU A 81 -2.40 -14.07 -24.46
N LEU A 82 -3.26 -14.60 -23.58
CA LEU A 82 -4.06 -13.77 -22.67
C LEU A 82 -3.18 -12.96 -21.71
N ALA A 83 -2.21 -13.60 -21.05
CA ALA A 83 -1.25 -12.92 -20.18
C ALA A 83 -0.47 -11.83 -20.94
N ALA A 84 -0.14 -12.07 -22.20
CA ALA A 84 0.54 -11.09 -23.03
C ALA A 84 -0.33 -9.85 -23.33
N THR A 85 -1.65 -10.01 -23.55
CA THR A 85 -2.55 -8.85 -23.70
C THR A 85 -2.60 -7.97 -22.44
N LEU A 86 -2.50 -8.61 -21.26
CA LEU A 86 -2.45 -7.94 -19.97
C LEU A 86 -1.13 -7.18 -19.78
N ARG A 87 0.01 -7.84 -20.06
CA ARG A 87 1.35 -7.24 -20.00
C ARG A 87 1.54 -6.06 -20.96
N LEU A 88 0.92 -6.12 -22.13
CA LEU A 88 0.90 -5.01 -23.10
C LEU A 88 -0.09 -3.90 -22.71
N GLY A 89 -0.91 -4.13 -21.69
CA GLY A 89 -1.95 -3.21 -21.23
C GLY A 89 -3.11 -3.06 -22.21
N LEU A 90 -3.25 -3.96 -23.19
CA LEU A 90 -4.32 -3.94 -24.18
C LEU A 90 -5.66 -4.38 -23.59
N ALA A 91 -5.60 -5.22 -22.56
CA ALA A 91 -6.75 -5.66 -21.80
C ALA A 91 -6.49 -5.52 -20.30
N THR A 92 -7.56 -5.29 -19.55
CA THR A 92 -7.57 -5.31 -18.09
C THR A 92 -8.77 -6.16 -17.68
N PRO A 93 -8.58 -7.14 -16.77
CA PRO A 93 -9.69 -7.89 -16.25
C PRO A 93 -10.61 -6.96 -15.46
N ALA A 94 -11.90 -6.97 -15.82
CA ALA A 94 -12.92 -6.21 -15.13
C ALA A 94 -13.88 -7.18 -14.45
N SER A 95 -14.00 -7.06 -13.13
CA SER A 95 -15.08 -7.66 -12.36
C SER A 95 -16.10 -6.55 -12.10
N PRO A 96 -17.09 -6.33 -12.99
CA PRO A 96 -18.03 -5.23 -12.82
C PRO A 96 -18.79 -5.40 -11.51
N ARG A 97 -18.46 -4.57 -10.53
CA ARG A 97 -19.19 -4.50 -9.28
C ARG A 97 -20.41 -3.63 -9.53
N LEU A 98 -21.61 -4.22 -9.49
CA LEU A 98 -22.83 -3.44 -9.51
C LEU A 98 -22.82 -2.52 -8.29
N VAL A 99 -22.72 -1.22 -8.55
CA VAL A 99 -22.88 -0.19 -7.52
C VAL A 99 -24.38 0.06 -7.40
N ALA A 100 -24.94 -0.11 -6.21
CA ALA A 100 -26.33 0.25 -5.99
C ALA A 100 -26.48 1.75 -6.27
N ALA A 101 -27.57 2.16 -6.94
CA ALA A 101 -27.81 3.57 -7.22
C ALA A 101 -27.83 4.44 -5.93
N ALA A 102 -28.17 3.83 -4.79
CA ALA A 102 -28.11 4.47 -3.47
C ALA A 102 -26.68 4.76 -2.97
N ASP A 103 -25.68 4.01 -3.44
CA ASP A 103 -24.27 4.19 -3.11
C ASP A 103 -23.56 5.18 -4.06
N ALA A 104 -24.23 5.57 -5.15
CA ALA A 104 -23.69 6.52 -6.12
C ALA A 104 -23.86 7.95 -5.62
N LEU A 105 -22.76 8.70 -5.56
CA LEU A 105 -22.79 10.11 -5.20
C LEU A 105 -23.43 10.94 -6.33
N THR A 106 -24.61 11.49 -6.08
CA THR A 106 -25.25 12.43 -7.01
C THR A 106 -24.65 13.82 -6.80
N LEU A 107 -23.78 14.27 -7.71
CA LEU A 107 -23.07 15.56 -7.57
C LEU A 107 -23.99 16.79 -7.57
N SER A 108 -25.21 16.65 -8.09
CA SER A 108 -26.23 17.69 -8.06
C SER A 108 -26.95 17.81 -6.71
N ASP A 109 -26.78 16.84 -5.80
CA ASP A 109 -27.33 16.91 -4.44
C ASP A 109 -26.56 17.96 -3.62
N PRO A 110 -27.24 18.93 -2.97
CA PRO A 110 -26.59 19.88 -2.07
C PRO A 110 -25.74 19.26 -0.94
N ALA A 111 -26.02 18.02 -0.53
CA ALA A 111 -25.25 17.28 0.45
C ALA A 111 -23.95 16.67 -0.11
N ALA A 112 -23.78 16.61 -1.45
CA ALA A 112 -22.68 15.92 -2.09
C ALA A 112 -21.30 16.44 -1.64
N GLY A 113 -21.16 17.75 -1.45
CA GLY A 113 -19.91 18.35 -0.96
C GLY A 113 -19.49 17.83 0.41
N ARG A 114 -20.42 17.73 1.36
CA ARG A 114 -20.15 17.18 2.70
C ARG A 114 -19.82 15.69 2.65
N LEU A 115 -20.56 14.93 1.84
CA LEU A 115 -20.32 13.49 1.67
C LEU A 115 -18.94 13.21 1.05
N LEU A 116 -18.53 13.99 0.03
CA LEU A 116 -17.22 13.87 -0.58
C LEU A 116 -16.09 14.24 0.39
N GLN A 117 -16.27 15.27 1.20
CA GLN A 117 -15.31 15.65 2.24
C GLN A 117 -15.17 14.55 3.30
N ALA A 118 -16.28 13.97 3.76
CA ALA A 118 -16.27 12.88 4.73
C ALA A 118 -15.55 11.64 4.17
N GLU A 119 -15.85 11.27 2.92
CA GLU A 119 -15.22 10.13 2.24
C GLU A 119 -13.72 10.36 2.01
N THR A 120 -13.33 11.58 1.64
CA THR A 120 -11.91 11.98 1.48
C THR A 120 -11.17 11.90 2.81
N ALA A 121 -11.76 12.45 3.88
CA ALA A 121 -11.20 12.38 5.23
C ALA A 121 -11.03 10.92 5.68
N ARG A 122 -12.04 10.08 5.44
CA ARG A 122 -12.01 8.64 5.76
C ARG A 122 -10.87 7.93 5.05
N ARG A 123 -10.72 8.11 3.72
CA ARG A 123 -9.64 7.47 2.95
C ARG A 123 -8.25 7.98 3.35
N ARG A 124 -8.13 9.28 3.62
CA ARG A 124 -6.88 9.87 4.11
C ARG A 124 -6.50 9.28 5.48
N ALA A 125 -7.45 9.16 6.40
CA ALA A 125 -7.21 8.53 7.69
C ALA A 125 -6.77 7.06 7.54
N GLN A 126 -7.43 6.30 6.67
CA GLN A 126 -7.05 4.90 6.39
C GLN A 126 -5.62 4.76 5.86
N ARG A 127 -5.19 5.63 4.93
CA ARG A 127 -3.81 5.60 4.40
C ARG A 127 -2.76 5.93 5.46
N LEU A 128 -3.09 6.82 6.40
CA LEU A 128 -2.16 7.28 7.42
C LEU A 128 -2.16 6.41 8.68
N ALA A 129 -3.19 5.59 8.90
CA ALA A 129 -3.39 4.85 10.14
C ALA A 129 -2.23 3.90 10.48
N ALA A 130 -1.74 3.12 9.51
CA ALA A 130 -0.63 2.19 9.74
C ALA A 130 0.64 2.93 10.18
N GLY A 131 1.05 3.94 9.42
CA GLY A 131 2.24 4.74 9.76
C GLY A 131 2.08 5.52 11.07
N ALA A 132 0.88 5.95 11.43
CA ALA A 132 0.61 6.59 12.73
C ALA A 132 0.78 5.61 13.89
N VAL A 133 0.29 4.37 13.76
CA VAL A 133 0.49 3.31 14.76
C VAL A 133 1.97 2.99 14.93
N ASP A 134 2.71 2.82 13.82
CA ASP A 134 4.15 2.54 13.85
C ASP A 134 4.94 3.68 14.50
N ALA A 135 4.58 4.93 14.21
CA ALA A 135 5.22 6.11 14.80
C ALA A 135 5.01 6.18 16.32
N VAL A 136 3.78 5.92 16.80
CA VAL A 136 3.49 5.87 18.25
C VAL A 136 4.22 4.71 18.92
N ALA A 137 4.22 3.52 18.31
CA ALA A 137 4.92 2.35 18.83
C ALA A 137 6.44 2.60 18.96
N GLY A 138 7.06 3.15 17.92
CA GLY A 138 8.48 3.51 17.94
C GLY A 138 8.82 4.57 18.98
N ALA A 139 7.95 5.58 19.16
CA ALA A 139 8.15 6.61 20.16
C ALA A 139 8.01 6.09 21.60
N LEU A 140 7.08 5.18 21.87
CA LEU A 140 6.94 4.53 23.18
C LEU A 140 8.11 3.57 23.48
N ALA A 141 8.61 2.85 22.48
CA ALA A 141 9.81 2.03 22.64
C ALA A 141 11.03 2.89 23.03
N ALA A 142 11.16 4.10 22.45
CA ALA A 142 12.21 5.04 22.81
C ALA A 142 12.07 5.59 24.26
N VAL A 143 10.84 5.68 24.79
CA VAL A 143 10.61 6.01 26.21
C VAL A 143 11.16 4.90 27.10
N SER A 144 10.79 3.64 26.84
CA SER A 144 11.30 2.49 27.59
C SER A 144 12.82 2.38 27.53
N GLU A 145 13.40 2.62 26.35
CA GLU A 145 14.85 2.58 26.18
C GLU A 145 15.58 3.70 26.92
N ALA A 146 14.97 4.88 27.04
CA ALA A 146 15.55 5.99 27.78
C ALA A 146 15.66 5.72 29.30
N VAL A 147 14.75 4.90 29.84
CA VAL A 147 14.76 4.47 31.24
C VAL A 147 15.69 3.27 31.43
N SER A 148 15.61 2.26 30.56
CA SER A 148 16.40 1.03 30.67
C SER A 148 17.92 1.28 30.59
N ARG A 149 18.34 2.26 29.79
CA ARG A 149 19.76 2.64 29.62
C ARG A 149 20.26 3.67 30.62
N CYS A 150 19.39 4.23 31.44
CA CYS A 150 19.80 5.23 32.40
C CYS A 150 20.63 4.59 33.51
N GLU A 151 21.84 5.13 33.72
CA GLU A 151 22.71 4.72 34.82
C GLU A 151 22.44 5.65 36.02
N GLY A 152 21.60 5.21 36.95
CA GLY A 152 21.22 5.97 38.13
C GLY A 152 20.21 5.25 39.02
N PRO A 153 19.81 5.84 40.16
CA PRO A 153 18.72 5.32 40.97
C PRO A 153 17.44 5.15 40.13
N PRO A 154 16.67 4.06 40.31
CA PRO A 154 15.46 3.82 39.52
C PRO A 154 14.47 4.99 39.52
N GLY A 155 14.34 5.70 40.65
CA GLY A 155 13.48 6.88 40.77
C GLY A 155 13.94 8.05 39.91
N ASP A 156 15.26 8.30 39.82
CA ASP A 156 15.82 9.39 39.01
C ASP A 156 15.75 9.04 37.52
N CYS A 157 15.93 7.77 37.17
CA CYS A 157 15.83 7.31 35.79
C CYS A 157 14.39 7.35 35.24
N ALA A 158 13.39 7.17 36.12
CA ALA A 158 11.97 7.29 35.78
C ALA A 158 11.42 8.73 35.90
N ASP A 159 12.22 9.69 36.38
CA ASP A 159 11.81 11.09 36.52
C ASP A 159 12.32 11.93 35.34
N PRO A 160 11.42 12.50 34.49
CA PRO A 160 11.82 13.37 33.39
C PRO A 160 12.63 14.60 33.80
N ALA A 161 12.54 15.05 35.06
CA ALA A 161 13.35 16.17 35.57
C ALA A 161 14.83 15.78 35.75
N HIS A 162 15.10 14.50 36.02
CA HIS A 162 16.44 13.96 36.29
C HIS A 162 16.97 13.10 35.12
N ASN A 163 16.10 12.68 34.20
CA ASN A 163 16.44 11.97 32.97
C ASN A 163 16.05 12.80 31.71
N PRO A 164 16.98 13.58 31.13
CA PRO A 164 16.70 14.38 29.94
C PRO A 164 16.49 13.55 28.66
N ALA A 165 16.94 12.28 28.63
CA ALA A 165 16.60 11.37 27.53
C ALA A 165 15.12 10.99 27.58
N LEU A 166 14.62 10.64 28.77
CA LEU A 166 13.20 10.37 29.02
C LEU A 166 12.34 11.60 28.69
N ALA A 167 12.72 12.79 29.14
CA ALA A 167 11.96 14.02 28.85
C ALA A 167 11.77 14.26 27.33
N ARG A 168 12.84 14.05 26.54
CA ARG A 168 12.78 14.18 25.08
C ARG A 168 11.96 13.07 24.44
N ALA A 169 12.13 11.82 24.88
CA ALA A 169 11.37 10.68 24.37
C ALA A 169 9.86 10.86 24.64
N ALA A 170 9.48 11.28 25.85
CA ALA A 170 8.09 11.56 26.22
C ALA A 170 7.48 12.70 25.37
N LEU A 171 8.24 13.76 25.09
CA LEU A 171 7.76 14.83 24.19
C LEU A 171 7.53 14.32 22.76
N THR A 172 8.43 13.47 22.25
CA THR A 172 8.27 12.85 20.93
C THR A 172 7.06 11.93 20.90
N ALA A 173 6.84 11.12 21.95
CA ALA A 173 5.67 10.26 22.08
C ALA A 173 4.35 11.07 22.08
N ARG A 174 4.28 12.19 22.80
CA ARG A 174 3.11 13.09 22.76
C ARG A 174 2.87 13.67 21.36
N ARG A 175 3.93 14.07 20.66
CA ARG A 175 3.83 14.58 19.28
C ARG A 175 3.38 13.51 18.29
N ALA A 176 3.73 12.25 18.54
CA ALA A 176 3.25 11.11 17.77
C ALA A 176 1.79 10.73 18.13
N GLY A 177 1.26 11.19 19.26
CA GLY A 177 -0.13 10.98 19.68
C GLY A 177 -0.31 10.02 20.86
N ALA A 178 0.76 9.60 21.53
CA ALA A 178 0.66 8.81 22.75
C ALA A 178 0.00 9.60 23.90
N SER A 179 -0.86 8.94 24.68
CA SER A 179 -1.41 9.53 25.90
C SER A 179 -0.39 9.53 27.04
N ASP A 180 -0.56 10.39 28.03
CA ASP A 180 0.30 10.36 29.22
C ASP A 180 0.25 9.01 29.96
N ALA A 181 -0.89 8.31 29.91
CA ALA A 181 -1.03 6.97 30.48
C ALA A 181 -0.20 5.92 29.72
N ASP A 182 -0.07 6.05 28.40
CA ASP A 182 0.77 5.14 27.59
C ASP A 182 2.25 5.40 27.84
N ILE A 183 2.63 6.67 27.99
CA ILE A 183 3.99 7.07 28.35
C ILE A 183 4.36 6.53 29.74
N LEU A 184 3.47 6.69 30.73
CA LEU A 184 3.69 6.15 32.08
C LEU A 184 3.80 4.62 32.11
N ARG A 185 3.12 3.90 31.20
CA ARG A 185 3.25 2.44 31.08
C ARG A 185 4.56 2.02 30.44
N ALA A 186 5.17 2.91 29.64
CA ALA A 186 6.42 2.66 28.95
C ALA A 186 7.66 3.02 29.78
N VAL A 187 7.51 3.75 30.89
CA VAL A 187 8.56 4.07 31.88
C VAL A 187 8.74 2.90 32.85
#